data_AF-A0A0D1EEC6-F1
#
_entry.id   AF-A0A0D1EEC6-F1
#
_cell.length_a   1.000
_cell.length_b   1.000
_cell.length_c   1.000
_cell.angle_alpha   90.00
_cell.angle_beta   90.00
_cell.angle_gamma   90.00
#
_symmetry.space_group_name_H-M   'P 1'
#
loop_
_entity.id
_entity.type
_entity.pdbx_description
1 polymer ?
#
loop_
_entity_poly.entity_id
_entity_poly.type
_entity_poly.pdbx_seq_one_letter_code
_entity_poly.pdbx_strand_id
1 'polypeptide(L)'
;MRRVLLLCPLLLAACVETGGLSTGGAEGTPRFGASVVDVTARPSQVTFRMADGSRCIGERPEGERSGWSGVTDEACGYALPYSVSFSRGGQARRFTIEDPGGTLTGGGQAGPRAEVFVTDTDGQRRLFVRPLRNAVFEDAPTG
;
A
#
# COMPACT_ATOMS: atom_id res chain seq x y z
N MET A 1 -14.13 -27.67 -68.86
CA MET A 1 -15.29 -26.90 -68.39
C MET A 1 -15.90 -27.61 -67.19
N ARG A 2 -16.14 -26.88 -66.10
CA ARG A 2 -17.26 -26.98 -65.13
C ARG A 2 -16.78 -26.65 -63.71
N ARG A 3 -16.94 -25.38 -63.36
CA ARG A 3 -17.05 -24.89 -61.98
C ARG A 3 -18.42 -25.30 -61.46
N VAL A 4 -18.51 -25.85 -60.24
CA VAL A 4 -19.72 -25.76 -59.40
C VAL A 4 -19.28 -25.47 -57.98
N LEU A 5 -19.74 -24.31 -57.51
CA LEU A 5 -19.71 -23.79 -56.15
C LEU A 5 -20.69 -24.59 -55.26
N LEU A 6 -20.31 -24.79 -53.99
CA LEU A 6 -21.18 -25.02 -52.83
C LEU A 6 -20.40 -24.48 -51.61
N LEU A 7 -20.53 -23.20 -51.24
CA LEU A 7 -21.49 -22.62 -50.28
C LEU A 7 -21.44 -23.22 -48.85
N CYS A 8 -20.79 -22.45 -47.95
CA CYS A 8 -21.03 -22.17 -46.51
C CYS A 8 -22.11 -22.97 -45.74
N PRO A 9 -21.93 -23.27 -44.43
CA PRO A 9 -21.82 -22.18 -43.44
C PRO A 9 -20.87 -22.39 -42.24
N LEU A 10 -20.40 -21.24 -41.74
CA LEU A 10 -20.18 -20.87 -40.34
C LEU A 10 -20.05 -21.99 -39.29
N LEU A 11 -18.83 -22.20 -38.81
CA LEU A 11 -18.59 -22.36 -37.37
C LEU A 11 -17.33 -21.55 -37.00
N LEU A 12 -17.57 -20.28 -36.69
CA LEU A 12 -16.68 -19.43 -35.92
C LEU A 12 -16.54 -20.06 -34.52
N ALA A 13 -15.63 -21.02 -34.37
CA ALA A 13 -15.08 -21.35 -33.08
C ALA A 13 -14.10 -20.23 -32.70
N ALA A 14 -14.65 -19.15 -32.15
CA ALA A 14 -13.88 -18.19 -31.40
C ALA A 14 -13.35 -18.91 -30.14
N CYS A 15 -12.19 -19.54 -30.26
CA CYS A 15 -11.34 -19.73 -29.10
C CYS A 15 -10.91 -18.33 -28.67
N VAL A 16 -11.70 -17.71 -27.79
CA VAL A 16 -11.21 -16.63 -26.97
C VAL A 16 -10.12 -17.26 -26.12
N GLU A 17 -8.87 -17.09 -26.53
CA GLU A 17 -7.76 -17.07 -25.60
C GLU A 17 -8.12 -15.99 -24.59
N THR A 18 -8.73 -16.42 -23.50
CA THR A 18 -8.78 -15.64 -22.28
C THR A 18 -7.32 -15.50 -21.91
N GLY A 19 -6.74 -14.38 -22.35
CA GLY A 19 -5.39 -13.99 -22.00
C GLY A 19 -5.27 -14.22 -20.52
N GLY A 20 -4.44 -15.21 -20.18
CA GLY A 20 -4.14 -15.54 -18.81
C GLY A 20 -3.74 -14.23 -18.16
N LEU A 21 -4.58 -13.74 -17.25
CA LEU A 21 -4.10 -12.78 -16.28
C LEU A 21 -2.94 -13.51 -15.61
N SER A 22 -1.73 -13.05 -15.92
CA SER A 22 -0.53 -13.25 -15.13
C SER A 22 -0.80 -12.69 -13.74
N THR A 23 -1.62 -13.40 -12.98
CA THR A 23 -1.52 -13.43 -11.53
C THR A 23 -0.30 -14.32 -11.29
N GLY A 24 0.88 -13.70 -11.37
CA GLY A 24 2.04 -14.17 -10.65
C GLY A 24 1.70 -14.12 -9.18
N GLY A 25 0.85 -15.04 -8.74
CA GLY A 25 0.72 -15.41 -7.36
C GLY A 25 2.03 -16.09 -7.03
N ALA A 26 2.96 -15.33 -6.45
CA ALA A 26 3.93 -15.94 -5.57
C ALA A 26 3.11 -16.71 -4.53
N GLU A 27 2.94 -18.02 -4.73
CA GLU A 27 2.54 -18.96 -3.69
C GLU A 27 3.67 -18.99 -2.66
N GLY A 28 3.72 -17.92 -1.85
CA GLY A 28 4.43 -17.93 -0.60
C GLY A 28 3.61 -18.79 0.34
N THR A 29 4.05 -20.03 0.57
CA THR A 29 3.59 -20.85 1.69
C THR A 29 3.41 -19.96 2.92
N PRO A 30 2.22 -19.91 3.56
CA PRO A 30 2.04 -19.10 4.75
C PRO A 30 3.04 -19.57 5.80
N ARG A 31 4.06 -18.75 6.05
CA ARG A 31 5.02 -19.00 7.12
C ARG A 31 4.28 -18.74 8.42
N PHE A 32 3.70 -19.78 9.01
CA PHE A 32 3.02 -19.70 10.29
C PHE A 32 3.97 -19.04 11.31
N GLY A 33 3.56 -17.88 11.83
CA GLY A 33 4.36 -17.06 12.73
C GLY A 33 4.93 -15.77 12.11
N ALA A 34 4.88 -15.56 10.80
CA ALA A 34 5.35 -14.35 10.15
C ALA A 34 4.31 -13.22 10.18
N SER A 35 4.06 -12.67 11.37
CA SER A 35 3.12 -11.54 11.52
C SER A 35 3.84 -10.22 11.74
N VAL A 36 3.23 -9.12 11.31
CA VAL A 36 3.70 -7.76 11.62
C VAL A 36 3.51 -7.51 13.11
N VAL A 37 4.63 -7.25 13.80
CA VAL A 37 4.67 -6.98 15.25
C VAL A 37 4.86 -5.51 15.57
N ASP A 38 5.41 -4.73 14.64
CA ASP A 38 5.62 -3.30 14.83
C ASP A 38 5.74 -2.57 13.49
N VAL A 39 5.44 -1.26 13.50
CA VAL A 39 5.50 -0.38 12.34
C VAL A 39 6.19 0.91 12.74
N THR A 40 7.15 1.35 11.93
CA THR A 40 7.69 2.71 11.96
C THR A 40 7.23 3.44 10.72
N ALA A 41 6.61 4.60 10.89
CA ALA A 41 6.17 5.45 9.80
C ALA A 41 6.99 6.74 9.77
N ARG A 42 7.49 7.09 8.59
CA ARG A 42 8.17 8.34 8.27
C ARG A 42 7.47 8.98 7.06
N PRO A 43 7.69 10.28 6.81
CA PRO A 43 7.16 10.96 5.64
C PRO A 43 7.48 10.29 4.30
N SER A 44 8.68 9.72 4.18
CA SER A 44 9.20 9.13 2.94
C SER A 44 9.09 7.61 2.86
N GLN A 45 8.87 6.91 3.98
CA GLN A 45 8.80 5.45 4.01
C GLN A 45 8.02 4.93 5.20
N VAL A 46 7.58 3.68 5.08
CA VAL A 46 7.11 2.85 6.19
C VAL A 46 8.01 1.62 6.32
N THR A 47 8.24 1.18 7.56
CA THR A 47 9.01 -0.02 7.87
C THR A 47 8.21 -0.92 8.78
N PHE A 48 7.98 -2.15 8.34
CA PHE A 48 7.28 -3.20 9.08
C PHE A 48 8.31 -4.14 9.69
N ARG A 49 8.22 -4.39 10.99
CA ARG A 49 9.00 -5.42 11.67
C ARG A 49 8.13 -6.67 11.80
N MET A 50 8.65 -7.77 11.32
CA MET A 50 8.00 -9.08 11.39
C MET A 50 8.42 -9.81 12.66
N ALA A 51 7.60 -10.75 13.11
CA ALA A 51 7.87 -11.58 14.30
C ALA A 51 9.12 -12.47 14.13
N ASP A 52 9.47 -12.85 12.89
CA ASP A 52 10.68 -13.60 12.56
C ASP A 52 11.96 -12.72 12.58
N GLY A 53 11.82 -11.44 12.89
CA GLY A 53 12.92 -10.47 12.93
C GLY A 53 13.21 -9.77 11.59
N SER A 54 12.58 -10.18 10.50
CA SER A 54 12.74 -9.53 9.19
C SER A 54 12.11 -8.12 9.17
N ARG A 55 12.54 -7.31 8.19
CA ARG A 55 12.09 -5.94 8.01
C ARG A 55 11.65 -5.70 6.58
N CYS A 56 10.37 -5.37 6.41
CA CYS A 56 9.80 -4.99 5.12
C CYS A 56 9.71 -3.47 5.01
N ILE A 57 10.08 -2.93 3.85
CA ILE A 57 10.07 -1.49 3.59
C ILE A 57 9.03 -1.20 2.51
N GLY A 58 8.28 -0.11 2.72
CA GLY A 58 7.41 0.47 1.72
C GLY A 58 7.77 1.93 1.52
N GLU A 59 8.28 2.29 0.34
CA GLU A 59 8.65 3.66 0.02
C GLU A 59 7.46 4.47 -0.46
N ARG A 60 7.47 5.77 -0.17
CA ARG A 60 6.47 6.69 -0.73
C ARG A 60 6.78 6.96 -2.20
N PRO A 61 5.83 6.73 -3.13
CA PRO A 61 6.00 7.10 -4.53
C PRO A 61 6.27 8.59 -4.69
N GLU A 62 7.08 8.95 -5.69
CA GLU A 62 7.37 10.36 -6.00
C GLU A 62 6.09 11.12 -6.36
N GLY A 63 5.98 12.36 -5.86
CA GLY A 63 4.83 13.23 -6.12
C GLY A 63 3.61 13.04 -5.21
N GLU A 64 3.57 11.98 -4.40
CA GLU A 64 2.47 11.72 -3.48
C GLU A 64 2.54 12.62 -2.23
N ARG A 65 1.42 13.28 -1.91
CA ARG A 65 1.36 14.36 -0.90
C ARG A 65 0.33 14.13 0.19
N SER A 66 -0.53 13.11 0.11
CA SER A 66 -1.67 12.96 1.03
C SER A 66 -1.71 11.66 1.84
N GLY A 67 -0.69 10.83 1.68
CA GLY A 67 -0.68 9.43 2.08
C GLY A 67 -0.53 8.56 0.85
N TRP A 68 -0.06 7.33 1.00
CA TRP A 68 0.20 6.45 -0.14
C TRP A 68 -0.19 5.02 0.18
N SER A 69 -0.27 4.20 -0.85
CA SER A 69 -0.49 2.76 -0.71
C SER A 69 0.50 2.02 -1.60
N GLY A 70 0.79 0.77 -1.24
CA GLY A 70 1.72 -0.04 -2.01
C GLY A 70 1.78 -1.47 -1.50
N VAL A 71 2.76 -2.19 -2.02
CA VAL A 71 3.19 -3.49 -1.51
C VAL A 71 4.64 -3.33 -1.07
N THR A 72 5.03 -3.98 0.02
CA THR A 72 6.42 -3.94 0.50
C THR A 72 7.39 -4.53 -0.51
N ASP A 73 8.64 -4.08 -0.44
CA ASP A 73 9.75 -4.64 -1.24
C ASP A 73 9.88 -6.16 -1.01
N GLU A 74 10.12 -6.91 -2.08
CA GLU A 74 10.34 -8.35 -2.08
C GLU A 74 11.60 -8.74 -1.31
N ALA A 75 12.54 -7.81 -1.08
CA ALA A 75 13.79 -8.05 -0.34
C ALA A 75 13.57 -8.61 1.08
N CYS A 76 12.43 -8.34 1.71
CA CYS A 76 12.11 -8.90 3.03
C CYS A 76 11.46 -10.29 2.99
N GLY A 77 11.17 -10.82 1.81
CA GLY A 77 10.56 -12.14 1.61
C GLY A 77 9.05 -12.20 1.86
N TYR A 78 8.38 -11.04 1.98
CA TYR A 78 6.93 -10.92 2.13
C TYR A 78 6.39 -9.78 1.24
N ALA A 79 5.32 -10.06 0.51
CA ALA A 79 4.56 -9.06 -0.24
C ALA A 79 3.37 -8.61 0.62
N LEU A 80 3.55 -7.54 1.40
CA LEU A 80 2.53 -7.03 2.31
C LEU A 80 1.84 -5.81 1.68
N PRO A 81 0.56 -5.90 1.28
CA PRO A 81 -0.20 -4.73 0.88
C PRO A 81 -0.41 -3.78 2.07
N TYR A 82 -0.18 -2.50 1.85
CA TYR A 82 -0.31 -1.50 2.90
C TYR A 82 -0.85 -0.16 2.39
N SER A 83 -1.37 0.65 3.31
CA SER A 83 -1.66 2.07 3.10
C SER A 83 -1.23 2.91 4.29
N VAL A 84 -0.78 4.12 4.02
CA VAL A 84 -0.34 5.11 5.01
C VAL A 84 -1.15 6.37 4.78
N SER A 85 -1.80 6.86 5.83
CA SER A 85 -2.37 8.20 5.88
C SER A 85 -1.76 8.96 7.04
N PHE A 86 -1.78 10.29 6.95
CA PHE A 86 -1.36 11.14 8.05
C PHE A 86 -2.54 12.00 8.51
N SER A 87 -2.62 12.28 9.80
CA SER A 87 -3.72 13.05 10.37
C SER A 87 -3.24 13.96 11.51
N ARG A 88 -3.92 15.09 11.65
CA ARG A 88 -3.76 16.04 12.76
C ARG A 88 -5.14 16.46 13.23
N GLY A 89 -5.41 16.39 14.54
CA GLY A 89 -6.70 16.81 15.09
C GLY A 89 -7.93 16.03 14.57
N GLY A 90 -7.74 14.79 14.09
CA GLY A 90 -8.84 13.92 13.64
C GLY A 90 -9.30 14.10 12.19
N GLN A 91 -8.65 14.96 11.40
CA GLN A 91 -8.93 15.13 9.97
C GLN A 91 -7.74 14.66 9.12
N ALA A 92 -8.05 13.98 8.00
CA ALA A 92 -7.08 13.69 6.95
C ALA A 92 -6.75 14.97 6.18
N ARG A 93 -5.48 15.23 5.88
CA ARG A 93 -5.01 16.47 5.24
C ARG A 93 -3.95 16.17 4.17
N ARG A 94 -3.73 17.11 3.24
CA ARG A 94 -2.62 17.09 2.27
C ARG A 94 -1.39 17.68 2.95
N PHE A 95 -0.22 17.09 2.74
CA PHE A 95 0.98 17.49 3.46
C PHE A 95 2.16 17.68 2.52
N THR A 96 2.71 18.89 2.52
CA THR A 96 4.11 19.13 2.12
C THR A 96 4.94 18.82 3.35
N ILE A 97 5.49 17.60 3.40
CA ILE A 97 6.32 17.21 4.53
C ILE A 97 7.74 17.69 4.28
N GLU A 98 8.01 18.93 4.70
CA GLU A 98 9.37 19.31 5.07
C GLU A 98 9.65 18.72 6.46
N ASP A 99 10.92 18.38 6.74
CA ASP A 99 11.38 17.80 8.01
C ASP A 99 11.83 18.92 8.97
N PRO A 100 10.96 19.43 9.86
CA PRO A 100 11.47 20.20 10.98
C PRO A 100 10.98 19.68 12.33
N GLY A 101 11.93 19.64 13.27
CA GLY A 101 11.77 19.30 14.68
C GLY A 101 10.49 19.88 15.32
N GLY A 102 9.59 19.04 15.83
CA GLY A 102 8.32 19.51 16.38
C GLY A 102 7.56 18.48 17.22
N THR A 103 7.47 18.76 18.52
CA THR A 103 6.79 18.02 19.60
C THR A 103 5.33 18.47 19.82
N LEU A 104 4.59 17.67 20.58
CA LEU A 104 3.19 17.80 21.00
C LEU A 104 2.75 19.25 21.34
N THR A 105 1.71 19.77 20.68
CA THR A 105 1.04 21.03 21.04
C THR A 105 0.13 20.83 22.27
N GLY A 106 0.49 21.45 23.38
CA GLY A 106 -0.11 21.27 24.71
C GLY A 106 -1.53 21.83 24.91
N GLY A 107 -2.52 21.30 24.19
CA GLY A 107 -3.93 21.74 24.28
C GLY A 107 -4.99 20.64 24.24
N GLY A 108 -4.64 19.37 24.50
CA GLY A 108 -5.59 18.24 24.41
C GLY A 108 -5.97 17.81 23.00
N GLN A 109 -5.46 18.49 21.97
CA GLN A 109 -5.64 18.11 20.58
C GLN A 109 -4.69 16.98 20.20
N ALA A 110 -5.23 15.93 19.55
CA ALA A 110 -4.41 14.83 19.06
C ALA A 110 -3.30 15.36 18.15
N GLY A 111 -2.06 15.18 18.61
CA GLY A 111 -0.87 15.51 17.86
C GLY A 111 -0.79 14.74 16.54
N PRO A 112 0.14 15.15 15.67
CA PRO A 112 0.26 14.54 14.37
C PRO A 112 0.63 13.06 14.44
N ARG A 113 0.00 12.26 13.57
CA ARG A 113 0.18 10.82 13.55
C ARG A 113 0.08 10.25 12.14
N ALA A 114 0.74 9.12 11.95
CA ALA A 114 0.54 8.24 10.83
C ALA A 114 -0.43 7.12 11.23
N GLU A 115 -1.38 6.82 10.35
CA GLU A 115 -2.25 5.67 10.43
C GLU A 115 -1.83 4.73 9.29
N VAL A 116 -1.34 3.55 9.67
CA VAL A 116 -0.84 2.55 8.72
C VAL A 116 -1.75 1.34 8.77
N PHE A 117 -2.39 1.06 7.64
CA PHE A 117 -3.07 -0.22 7.44
C PHE A 117 -2.14 -1.18 6.72
N VAL A 118 -2.09 -2.43 7.17
CA VAL A 118 -1.35 -3.50 6.50
C VAL A 118 -2.21 -4.75 6.46
N THR A 119 -2.21 -5.44 5.32
CA THR A 119 -2.73 -6.80 5.20
C THR A 119 -1.57 -7.74 5.49
N ASP A 120 -1.65 -8.43 6.63
CA ASP A 120 -0.60 -9.32 7.10
C ASP A 120 -0.62 -10.66 6.35
N THR A 121 0.35 -11.54 6.61
CA THR A 121 0.50 -12.83 5.92
C THR A 121 -0.65 -13.82 6.20
N ASP A 122 -1.40 -13.59 7.26
CA ASP A 122 -2.63 -14.31 7.62
C ASP A 122 -3.88 -13.76 6.89
N GLY A 123 -3.70 -12.75 6.02
CA GLY A 123 -4.78 -12.07 5.30
C GLY A 123 -5.56 -11.07 6.15
N GLN A 124 -5.23 -10.91 7.43
CA GLN A 124 -5.92 -9.97 8.31
C GLN A 124 -5.41 -8.55 8.10
N ARG A 125 -6.34 -7.60 8.05
CA ARG A 125 -6.02 -6.18 7.95
C ARG A 125 -5.84 -5.60 9.36
N ARG A 126 -4.68 -5.00 9.62
CA ARG A 126 -4.29 -4.45 10.92
C ARG A 126 -4.04 -2.94 10.80
N LEU A 127 -4.37 -2.20 11.85
CA LEU A 127 -4.13 -0.76 11.95
C LEU A 127 -3.05 -0.48 12.99
N PHE A 128 -2.03 0.26 12.59
CA PHE A 128 -0.99 0.80 13.47
C PHE A 128 -1.06 2.32 13.46
N VAL A 129 -1.21 2.91 14.64
CA VAL A 129 -1.15 4.35 14.82
C VAL A 129 0.22 4.72 15.39
N ARG A 130 0.93 5.62 14.72
CA ARG A 130 2.27 6.06 15.13
C ARG A 130 2.33 7.57 15.24
N PRO A 131 2.77 8.12 16.38
CA PRO A 131 2.98 9.55 16.50
C PRO A 131 4.09 9.96 15.54
N LEU A 132 3.83 11.01 14.76
CA LEU A 132 4.88 11.65 13.98
C LEU A 132 5.58 12.64 14.89
N ARG A 133 6.89 12.46 15.05
CA ARG A 133 7.75 13.49 15.60
C ARG A 133 8.23 14.32 14.41
N ASN A 134 8.19 15.65 14.52
CA ASN A 134 8.81 16.55 13.54
C ASN A 134 8.13 16.61 12.16
N ALA A 135 6.79 16.57 12.12
CA ALA A 135 6.05 16.69 10.87
C ALA A 135 5.41 18.08 10.75
N VAL A 136 5.70 18.79 9.65
CA VAL A 136 4.96 19.99 9.25
C VAL A 136 3.82 19.61 8.31
N PHE A 137 2.69 20.25 8.56
CA PHE A 137 1.46 20.04 7.83
C PHE A 137 1.00 21.37 7.28
N GLU A 138 0.82 21.44 5.98
CA GLU A 138 0.18 22.58 5.35
C GLU A 138 -1.34 22.39 5.38
N ASP A 139 -2.07 23.45 5.69
CA ASP A 139 -3.52 23.45 5.51
C ASP A 139 -3.84 23.47 4.01
N ALA A 140 -4.85 22.70 3.60
CA ALA A 140 -5.35 22.79 2.23
C ALA A 140 -5.82 24.24 1.98
N PRO A 141 -5.49 24.86 0.82
CA PRO A 141 -5.89 26.23 0.55
C PRO A 141 -7.42 26.34 0.67
N THR A 142 -7.87 27.20 1.57
CA THR A 142 -9.27 27.65 1.64
C THR A 142 -9.53 28.48 0.39
N GLY A 143 -10.11 27.84 -0.63
CA GLY A 143 -10.79 28.52 -1.72
C GLY A 143 -12.14 29.06 -1.28
#